data_AF-A0A372DYK6-F1
#
_entry.id   AF-A0A372DYK6-F1
#
_cell.length_a   1.000
_cell.length_b   1.000
_cell.length_c   1.000
_cell.angle_alpha   90.00
_cell.angle_beta   90.00
_cell.angle_gamma   90.00
#
_symmetry.space_group_name_H-M   'P 1'
#
loop_
_entity.id
_entity.type
_entity.pdbx_description
1 polymer ?
#
loop_
_entity_poly.entity_id
_entity_poly.type
_entity_poly.pdbx_seq_one_letter_code
_entity_poly.pdbx_strand_id
1 'polypeptide(L)'
;MMPLIALLAQAEKAEMLHHVVDIDPARLLGLDSAFLIQWLLLLEEGARLDIQPHLVQSRRNDLLLELWIGGHSEYFDFARYYLLVATLAREEQFLFLRKVFGLMASGAVQLTVEDLDSIPRHSLDDDNPLDRRLDYSIDLVLRVLTKLKRNSAYPGENDIVDCLIDYAGNSTKELLQFSHLFAHCPGRTTFKYGRPQDIEHVFAIIGSKTYPAASDKSYILAGEEQFPVVQNAIIFDGKRYPIKWQIKEETIWPWSYIKEASNGSRNVTCCEGKKALVMDKVTENPFWWCFGRPCHRANQTDSLPAQWQHYVLKDFIQIAGLRFEEEPYYRVIGLINRINELLTKLYCTECGTMLRPSVTSEFNFYRVTKFNCTVNECSLRGRVIYLNRCLNGNCGSIIDSRISARCNYDDLGHLNWSGMYICDNCGGCCSKNKLQQQIDKLKQIYGPAVKHNRQYSSLVRQIELKLYHADHFKSYCHKCLTPMKKNYQKSDYYCPTCDKVKYAYPVAYLTVYNKNRAVVVDEEQ
;
A
#
# COMPACT_ATOMS: atom_id res chain seq x y z
N MET A 1 -6.29 -28.15 2.45
CA MET A 1 -5.59 -29.30 3.08
C MET A 1 -6.32 -29.94 4.27
N MET A 2 -6.70 -29.24 5.34
CA MET A 2 -7.26 -29.89 6.55
C MET A 2 -8.57 -30.70 6.36
N PRO A 3 -9.55 -30.28 5.53
CA PRO A 3 -10.77 -31.08 5.32
C PRO A 3 -10.49 -32.42 4.62
N LEU A 4 -9.48 -32.45 3.75
CA LEU A 4 -9.12 -33.62 2.95
C LEU A 4 -8.29 -34.64 3.76
N ILE A 5 -7.40 -34.16 4.64
CA ILE A 5 -6.69 -35.00 5.61
C ILE A 5 -7.68 -35.64 6.59
N ALA A 6 -8.72 -34.92 7.01
CA ALA A 6 -9.80 -35.47 7.83
C ALA A 6 -10.63 -36.53 7.09
N LEU A 7 -10.84 -36.36 5.78
CA LEU A 7 -11.49 -37.35 4.90
C LEU A 7 -10.62 -38.61 4.71
N LEU A 8 -9.31 -38.44 4.52
CA LEU A 8 -8.35 -39.55 4.43
C LEU A 8 -8.22 -40.31 5.75
N ALA A 9 -8.24 -39.61 6.89
CA ALA A 9 -8.26 -40.25 8.21
C ALA A 9 -9.59 -40.97 8.51
N GLN A 10 -10.70 -40.56 7.90
CA GLN A 10 -11.96 -41.29 7.93
C GLN A 10 -11.93 -42.53 7.02
N ALA A 11 -11.24 -42.46 5.87
CA ALA A 11 -11.05 -43.59 4.96
C ALA A 11 -10.11 -44.67 5.56
N GLU A 12 -8.98 -44.27 6.19
CA GLU A 12 -8.12 -45.20 6.95
C GLU A 12 -8.88 -45.85 8.13
N LYS A 13 -9.78 -45.12 8.78
CA LYS A 13 -10.66 -45.70 9.82
C LYS A 13 -11.68 -46.69 9.26
N ALA A 14 -12.09 -46.55 7.99
CA ALA A 14 -13.01 -47.47 7.34
C ALA A 14 -12.31 -48.80 6.96
N GLU A 15 -11.02 -48.78 6.62
CA GLU A 15 -10.22 -50.00 6.38
C GLU A 15 -10.06 -50.87 7.65
N MET A 16 -10.19 -50.31 8.86
CA MET A 16 -10.14 -51.08 10.11
C MET A 16 -11.45 -51.82 10.47
N LEU A 17 -12.53 -51.66 9.69
CA LEU A 17 -13.78 -52.40 9.85
C LEU A 17 -13.92 -53.45 8.75
N HIS A 18 -13.31 -54.62 8.97
CA HIS A 18 -13.30 -55.77 8.04
C HIS A 18 -14.67 -56.41 7.69
N HIS A 19 -15.80 -55.75 7.93
CA HIS A 19 -17.12 -56.27 7.55
C HIS A 19 -18.14 -55.18 7.19
N VAL A 20 -17.87 -54.35 6.18
CA VAL A 20 -18.94 -53.64 5.44
C VAL A 20 -18.50 -53.46 3.98
N VAL A 21 -19.23 -54.11 3.07
CA VAL A 21 -19.45 -53.84 1.62
C VAL A 21 -18.29 -53.21 0.84
N ASP A 22 -17.91 -53.85 -0.30
CA ASP A 22 -17.10 -53.27 -1.38
C ASP A 22 -17.60 -51.86 -1.77
N ILE A 23 -17.07 -50.81 -1.15
CA ILE A 23 -17.27 -49.45 -1.59
C ILE A 23 -15.95 -48.96 -2.17
N ASP A 24 -15.88 -48.96 -3.49
CA ASP A 24 -14.79 -48.34 -4.25
C ASP A 24 -14.67 -46.85 -3.86
N PRO A 25 -13.56 -46.43 -3.23
CA PRO A 25 -13.34 -45.04 -2.79
C PRO A 25 -13.46 -44.03 -3.95
N ALA A 26 -13.12 -44.46 -5.17
CA ALA A 26 -13.25 -43.65 -6.37
C ALA A 26 -14.72 -43.36 -6.72
N ARG A 27 -15.59 -44.36 -6.52
CA ARG A 27 -17.05 -44.21 -6.64
C ARG A 27 -17.65 -43.29 -5.57
N LEU A 28 -17.12 -43.30 -4.34
CA LEU A 28 -17.52 -42.40 -3.25
C LEU A 28 -17.15 -40.93 -3.54
N LEU A 29 -16.04 -40.70 -4.24
CA LEU A 29 -15.54 -39.37 -4.56
C LEU A 29 -15.96 -38.87 -5.96
N GLY A 30 -16.66 -39.71 -6.73
CA GLY A 30 -17.03 -39.43 -8.13
C GLY A 30 -15.84 -39.33 -9.07
N LEU A 31 -14.71 -39.94 -8.71
CA LEU A 31 -13.46 -39.95 -9.45
C LEU A 31 -13.26 -41.31 -10.13
N ASP A 32 -12.53 -41.33 -11.24
CA ASP A 32 -12.03 -42.57 -11.83
C ASP A 32 -10.99 -43.18 -10.88
N SER A 33 -11.06 -44.49 -10.61
CA SER A 33 -10.12 -45.19 -9.73
C SER A 33 -8.69 -45.15 -10.25
N ALA A 34 -8.50 -45.07 -11.58
CA ALA A 34 -7.20 -44.81 -12.18
C ALA A 34 -6.66 -43.41 -11.82
N PHE A 35 -7.54 -42.40 -11.75
CA PHE A 35 -7.17 -41.03 -11.42
C PHE A 35 -6.81 -40.87 -9.94
N LEU A 36 -7.53 -41.54 -9.02
CA LEU A 36 -7.23 -41.48 -7.59
C LEU A 36 -5.84 -42.10 -7.27
N ILE A 37 -5.53 -43.22 -7.91
CA ILE A 37 -4.23 -43.92 -7.76
C ILE A 37 -3.09 -43.07 -8.35
N GLN A 38 -3.30 -42.48 -9.53
CA GLN A 38 -2.29 -41.61 -10.15
C GLN A 38 -2.06 -40.34 -9.30
N TRP A 39 -3.12 -39.76 -8.73
CA TRP A 39 -3.05 -38.58 -7.85
C TRP A 39 -2.31 -38.87 -6.53
N LEU A 40 -2.55 -40.02 -5.90
CA LEU A 40 -1.86 -40.43 -4.66
C LEU A 40 -0.37 -40.68 -4.88
N LEU A 41 0.01 -41.34 -5.97
CA LEU A 41 1.42 -41.56 -6.32
C LEU A 41 2.18 -40.26 -6.64
N LEU A 42 1.48 -39.24 -7.15
CA LEU A 42 2.07 -37.96 -7.58
C LEU A 42 2.28 -36.95 -6.44
N LEU A 43 1.45 -37.01 -5.40
CA LEU A 43 1.66 -36.22 -4.17
C LEU A 43 2.93 -36.66 -3.43
N GLU A 44 3.34 -37.93 -3.57
CA GLU A 44 4.59 -38.45 -3.01
C GLU A 44 5.83 -38.07 -3.84
N GLU A 45 5.70 -37.90 -5.17
CA GLU A 45 6.84 -37.70 -6.08
C GLU A 45 7.04 -36.26 -6.60
N GLY A 46 6.07 -35.35 -6.46
CA GLY A 46 6.21 -33.94 -6.85
C GLY A 46 6.30 -33.67 -8.36
N ALA A 47 5.86 -34.60 -9.21
CA ALA A 47 5.93 -34.48 -10.67
C ALA A 47 4.81 -33.60 -11.27
N ARG A 48 5.07 -33.01 -12.46
CA ARG A 48 4.08 -32.26 -13.27
C ARG A 48 3.20 -33.22 -14.07
N LEU A 49 1.88 -33.01 -14.08
CA LEU A 49 0.95 -33.77 -14.93
C LEU A 49 0.89 -33.20 -16.33
N ASP A 50 1.15 -34.03 -17.32
CA ASP A 50 0.61 -33.83 -18.67
C ASP A 50 -0.81 -34.41 -18.65
N ILE A 51 -1.81 -33.56 -18.36
CA ILE A 51 -3.20 -34.02 -18.20
C ILE A 51 -3.68 -34.55 -19.56
N GLN A 52 -3.77 -35.88 -19.65
CA GLN A 52 -4.33 -36.56 -20.81
C GLN A 52 -5.77 -36.07 -21.07
N PRO A 53 -6.20 -35.93 -22.34
CA PRO A 53 -7.52 -35.38 -22.70
C PRO A 53 -8.74 -36.08 -22.05
N HIS A 54 -8.60 -37.31 -21.55
CA HIS A 54 -9.69 -38.03 -20.89
C HIS A 54 -9.95 -37.56 -19.44
N LEU A 55 -8.96 -36.97 -18.76
CA LEU A 55 -9.11 -36.42 -17.40
C LEU A 55 -9.83 -35.06 -17.37
N VAL A 56 -9.87 -34.36 -18.51
CA VAL A 56 -10.67 -33.12 -18.73
C VAL A 56 -12.19 -33.38 -18.64
N GLN A 57 -12.60 -34.66 -18.64
CA GLN A 57 -13.99 -35.10 -18.43
C GLN A 57 -14.40 -35.17 -16.95
N SER A 58 -13.47 -34.93 -16.01
CA SER A 58 -13.80 -34.86 -14.59
C SER A 58 -14.87 -33.80 -14.31
N ARG A 59 -15.90 -34.16 -13.53
CA ARG A 59 -16.94 -33.22 -13.05
C ARG A 59 -16.46 -32.36 -11.87
N ARG A 60 -15.27 -32.64 -11.33
CA ARG A 60 -14.69 -31.97 -10.16
C ARG A 60 -13.84 -30.77 -10.60
N ASN A 61 -14.53 -29.69 -10.99
CA ASN A 61 -13.90 -28.43 -11.39
C ASN A 61 -13.05 -27.81 -10.25
N ASP A 62 -13.43 -28.07 -9.00
CA ASP A 62 -12.68 -27.70 -7.79
C ASP A 62 -11.27 -28.30 -7.79
N LEU A 63 -11.16 -29.60 -8.05
CA LEU A 63 -9.87 -30.29 -8.05
C LEU A 63 -8.99 -29.86 -9.24
N LEU A 64 -9.58 -29.67 -10.42
CA LEU A 64 -8.84 -29.19 -11.59
C LEU A 64 -8.29 -27.77 -11.36
N LEU A 65 -9.07 -26.91 -10.71
CA LEU A 65 -8.63 -25.58 -10.31
C LEU A 65 -7.49 -25.66 -9.29
N GLU A 66 -7.59 -26.50 -8.26
CA GLU A 66 -6.51 -26.69 -7.27
C GLU A 66 -5.21 -27.17 -7.92
N LEU A 67 -5.28 -28.16 -8.83
CA LEU A 67 -4.12 -28.65 -9.57
C LEU A 67 -3.49 -27.56 -10.44
N TRP A 68 -4.30 -26.75 -11.13
CA TRP A 68 -3.82 -25.64 -11.93
C TRP A 68 -3.20 -24.52 -11.07
N ILE A 69 -3.83 -24.18 -9.94
CA ILE A 69 -3.31 -23.21 -8.95
C ILE A 69 -1.98 -23.70 -8.38
N GLY A 70 -1.87 -24.98 -8.02
CA GLY A 70 -0.65 -25.61 -7.53
C GLY A 70 0.45 -25.75 -8.59
N GLY A 71 0.13 -25.54 -9.88
CA GLY A 71 1.09 -25.70 -10.97
C GLY A 71 1.37 -27.17 -11.34
N HIS A 72 0.49 -28.07 -10.91
CA HIS A 72 0.51 -29.48 -11.29
C HIS A 72 -0.15 -29.71 -12.65
N SER A 73 -0.91 -28.74 -13.17
CA SER A 73 -1.59 -28.80 -14.46
C SER A 73 -1.40 -27.53 -15.29
N GLU A 74 -1.27 -27.69 -16.61
CA GLU A 74 -1.33 -26.58 -17.58
C GLU A 74 -2.75 -26.31 -18.10
N TYR A 75 -3.72 -27.19 -17.79
CA TYR A 75 -5.09 -27.06 -18.26
C TYR A 75 -5.83 -25.92 -17.56
N PHE A 76 -6.27 -24.94 -18.34
CA PHE A 76 -7.02 -23.79 -17.86
C PHE A 76 -8.31 -23.59 -18.66
N ASP A 77 -9.44 -23.51 -17.94
CA ASP A 77 -10.75 -23.18 -18.49
C ASP A 77 -11.45 -22.17 -17.58
N PHE A 78 -11.39 -20.89 -17.99
CA PHE A 78 -11.96 -19.80 -17.20
C PHE A 78 -13.46 -20.01 -16.94
N ALA A 79 -14.21 -20.51 -17.92
CA ALA A 79 -15.66 -20.70 -17.82
C ALA A 79 -16.03 -21.75 -16.75
N ARG A 80 -15.13 -22.69 -16.46
CA ARG A 80 -15.29 -23.66 -15.37
C ARG A 80 -14.84 -23.12 -14.02
N TYR A 81 -13.82 -22.28 -14.00
CA TYR A 81 -13.12 -21.92 -12.77
C TYR A 81 -13.63 -20.65 -12.11
N TYR A 82 -14.17 -19.69 -12.86
CA TYR A 82 -14.49 -18.36 -12.32
C TYR A 82 -15.48 -18.41 -11.14
N LEU A 83 -16.45 -19.35 -11.14
CA LEU A 83 -17.41 -19.52 -10.05
C LEU A 83 -16.81 -20.07 -8.75
N LEU A 84 -15.64 -20.70 -8.84
CA LEU A 84 -14.95 -21.35 -7.72
C LEU A 84 -13.89 -20.47 -7.09
N VAL A 85 -13.58 -19.29 -7.66
CA VAL A 85 -12.54 -18.42 -7.12
C VAL A 85 -12.82 -18.03 -5.67
N ALA A 86 -14.07 -17.70 -5.34
CA ALA A 86 -14.46 -17.32 -3.98
C ALA A 86 -14.35 -18.46 -2.94
N THR A 87 -14.14 -19.72 -3.36
CA THR A 87 -13.94 -20.85 -2.46
C THR A 87 -12.47 -21.13 -2.15
N LEU A 88 -11.53 -20.51 -2.88
CA LEU A 88 -10.09 -20.64 -2.64
C LEU A 88 -9.65 -19.87 -1.39
N ALA A 89 -8.51 -20.26 -0.80
CA ALA A 89 -7.88 -19.47 0.25
C ALA A 89 -7.45 -18.09 -0.28
N ARG A 90 -7.35 -17.06 0.57
CA ARG A 90 -7.11 -15.67 0.14
C ARG A 90 -5.85 -15.52 -0.73
N GLU A 91 -4.77 -16.18 -0.34
CA GLU A 91 -3.50 -16.17 -1.07
C GLU A 91 -3.64 -16.84 -2.45
N GLU A 92 -4.44 -17.91 -2.53
CA GLU A 92 -4.72 -18.66 -3.76
C GLU A 92 -5.63 -17.88 -4.71
N GLN A 93 -6.60 -17.11 -4.19
CA GLN A 93 -7.42 -16.22 -5.00
C GLN A 93 -6.57 -15.18 -5.73
N PHE A 94 -5.59 -14.60 -5.05
CA PHE A 94 -4.70 -13.62 -5.67
C PHE A 94 -3.74 -14.28 -6.67
N LEU A 95 -3.29 -15.50 -6.36
CA LEU A 95 -2.49 -16.31 -7.27
C LEU A 95 -3.26 -16.68 -8.54
N PHE A 96 -4.55 -17.03 -8.41
CA PHE A 96 -5.47 -17.25 -9.53
C PHE A 96 -5.44 -16.04 -10.48
N LEU A 97 -5.71 -14.85 -9.93
CA LEU A 97 -5.77 -13.62 -10.71
C LEU A 97 -4.45 -13.35 -11.45
N ARG A 98 -3.31 -13.48 -10.76
CA ARG A 98 -1.98 -13.30 -11.36
C ARG A 98 -1.71 -14.28 -12.49
N LYS A 99 -2.05 -15.56 -12.32
CA LYS A 99 -1.91 -16.58 -13.37
C LYS A 99 -2.78 -16.27 -14.57
N VAL A 100 -4.04 -15.88 -14.36
CA VAL A 100 -4.96 -15.48 -15.45
C VAL A 100 -4.37 -14.33 -16.26
N PHE A 101 -3.89 -13.27 -15.59
CA PHE A 101 -3.24 -12.15 -16.27
C PHE A 101 -1.91 -12.55 -16.95
N GLY A 102 -1.15 -13.49 -16.39
CA GLY A 102 0.02 -14.09 -17.04
C GLY A 102 -0.34 -14.79 -18.35
N LEU A 103 -1.40 -15.59 -18.35
CA LEU A 103 -1.92 -16.24 -19.55
C LEU A 103 -2.39 -15.20 -20.59
N MET A 104 -3.11 -14.16 -20.17
CA MET A 104 -3.52 -13.06 -21.04
C MET A 104 -2.31 -12.34 -21.65
N ALA A 105 -1.30 -11.99 -20.84
CA ALA A 105 -0.09 -11.32 -21.30
C ALA A 105 0.73 -12.17 -22.29
N SER A 106 0.71 -13.50 -22.12
CA SER A 106 1.38 -14.44 -23.03
C SER A 106 0.60 -14.68 -24.33
N GLY A 107 -0.67 -14.27 -24.40
CA GLY A 107 -1.59 -14.56 -25.50
C GLY A 107 -2.20 -15.98 -25.47
N ALA A 108 -1.99 -16.75 -24.40
CA ALA A 108 -2.53 -18.10 -24.26
C ALA A 108 -4.05 -18.12 -24.06
N VAL A 109 -4.62 -17.03 -23.53
CA VAL A 109 -6.07 -16.84 -23.39
C VAL A 109 -6.47 -15.44 -23.82
N GLN A 110 -7.70 -15.30 -24.31
CA GLN A 110 -8.31 -14.02 -24.65
C GLN A 110 -9.51 -13.80 -23.73
N LEU A 111 -9.30 -13.05 -22.66
CA LEU A 111 -10.34 -12.66 -21.71
C LEU A 111 -10.52 -11.14 -21.74
N THR A 112 -11.75 -10.70 -21.56
CA THR A 112 -12.15 -9.30 -21.47
C THR A 112 -12.30 -8.86 -20.01
N VAL A 113 -12.44 -7.56 -19.78
CA VAL A 113 -12.74 -7.04 -18.43
C VAL A 113 -14.11 -7.53 -17.98
N GLU A 114 -15.06 -7.67 -18.90
CA GLU A 114 -16.39 -8.19 -18.67
C GLU A 114 -16.37 -9.66 -18.23
N ASP A 115 -15.50 -10.48 -18.82
CA ASP A 115 -15.29 -11.86 -18.38
C ASP A 115 -14.76 -11.89 -16.94
N LEU A 116 -13.79 -11.03 -16.61
CA LEU A 116 -13.23 -10.96 -15.25
C LEU A 116 -14.24 -10.43 -14.21
N ASP A 117 -15.12 -9.49 -14.58
CA ASP A 117 -16.18 -8.98 -13.70
C ASP A 117 -17.29 -10.01 -13.42
N SER A 118 -17.32 -11.12 -14.17
CA SER A 118 -18.22 -12.26 -13.91
C SER A 118 -17.82 -13.09 -12.68
N ILE A 119 -16.59 -12.93 -12.16
CA ILE A 119 -16.14 -13.60 -10.93
C ILE A 119 -17.09 -13.21 -9.78
N PRO A 120 -17.76 -14.19 -9.14
CA PRO A 120 -18.73 -13.90 -8.09
C PRO A 120 -18.00 -13.36 -6.86
N ARG A 121 -18.59 -12.33 -6.25
CA ARG A 121 -18.06 -11.66 -5.04
C ARG A 121 -18.36 -12.46 -3.77
N HIS A 122 -19.37 -13.33 -3.83
CA HIS A 122 -19.78 -14.24 -2.76
C HIS A 122 -19.78 -15.67 -3.31
N SER A 123 -19.33 -16.64 -2.51
CA SER A 123 -19.53 -18.05 -2.85
C SER A 123 -21.02 -18.38 -2.92
N LEU A 124 -21.37 -19.34 -3.78
CA LEU A 124 -22.74 -19.86 -3.92
C LEU A 124 -23.13 -20.78 -2.74
N ASP A 125 -22.17 -21.22 -1.93
CA ASP A 125 -22.39 -22.08 -0.77
C ASP A 125 -22.57 -21.20 0.49
N ASP A 126 -23.84 -21.00 0.87
CA ASP A 126 -24.31 -19.99 1.83
C ASP A 126 -24.06 -20.32 3.33
N ASP A 127 -23.40 -21.43 3.65
CA ASP A 127 -23.36 -21.94 5.03
C ASP A 127 -22.40 -21.17 5.97
N ASN A 128 -21.50 -20.33 5.44
CA ASN A 128 -20.69 -19.41 6.27
C ASN A 128 -20.28 -18.13 5.49
N PRO A 129 -20.99 -17.00 5.67
CA PRO A 129 -20.86 -15.83 4.82
C PRO A 129 -19.54 -15.05 4.98
N LEU A 130 -18.71 -15.33 5.98
CA LEU A 130 -17.45 -14.59 6.22
C LEU A 130 -16.21 -15.30 5.65
N ASP A 131 -16.24 -16.62 5.47
CA ASP A 131 -15.04 -17.41 5.12
C ASP A 131 -14.92 -17.72 3.62
N ARG A 132 -15.99 -17.50 2.84
CA ARG A 132 -16.07 -17.81 1.40
C ARG A 132 -16.45 -16.59 0.55
N ARG A 133 -15.78 -15.47 0.77
CA ARG A 133 -15.91 -14.26 -0.04
C ARG A 133 -14.68 -14.05 -0.91
N LEU A 134 -14.88 -13.36 -2.03
CA LEU A 134 -13.78 -12.88 -2.85
C LEU A 134 -12.95 -11.87 -2.05
N ASP A 135 -11.63 -12.05 -2.00
CA ASP A 135 -10.72 -11.15 -1.33
C ASP A 135 -10.92 -9.71 -1.86
N TYR A 136 -11.05 -8.76 -0.93
CA TYR A 136 -11.24 -7.35 -1.24
C TYR A 136 -10.16 -6.75 -2.15
N SER A 137 -8.93 -7.26 -2.12
CA SER A 137 -7.87 -6.80 -3.02
C SER A 137 -8.23 -7.14 -4.46
N ILE A 138 -8.83 -8.31 -4.70
CA ILE A 138 -9.30 -8.75 -6.01
C ILE A 138 -10.57 -7.99 -6.39
N ASP A 139 -11.55 -7.85 -5.50
CA ASP A 139 -12.75 -7.04 -5.79
C ASP A 139 -12.37 -5.60 -6.16
N LEU A 140 -11.39 -5.00 -5.46
CA LEU A 140 -10.87 -3.69 -5.79
C LEU A 140 -10.21 -3.65 -7.18
N VAL A 141 -9.43 -4.68 -7.56
CA VAL A 141 -8.89 -4.80 -8.94
C VAL A 141 -10.03 -4.78 -9.94
N LEU A 142 -11.01 -5.67 -9.77
CA LEU A 142 -12.11 -5.83 -10.72
C LEU A 142 -12.92 -4.55 -10.85
N ARG A 143 -13.18 -3.85 -9.72
CA ARG A 143 -13.83 -2.53 -9.73
C ARG A 143 -13.01 -1.47 -10.44
N VAL A 144 -11.70 -1.41 -10.23
CA VAL A 144 -10.80 -0.48 -10.94
C VAL A 144 -10.86 -0.74 -12.44
N LEU A 145 -10.68 -1.99 -12.87
CA LEU A 145 -10.68 -2.37 -14.29
C LEU A 145 -12.02 -2.04 -14.93
N THR A 146 -13.13 -2.41 -14.29
CA THR A 146 -14.49 -2.15 -14.78
C THR A 146 -14.78 -0.66 -14.89
N LYS A 147 -14.37 0.15 -13.89
CA LYS A 147 -14.57 1.60 -13.90
C LYS A 147 -13.73 2.30 -14.97
N LEU A 148 -12.48 1.86 -15.16
CA LEU A 148 -11.60 2.33 -16.23
C LEU A 148 -12.18 1.97 -17.60
N LYS A 149 -12.69 0.75 -17.78
CA LYS A 149 -13.33 0.31 -19.02
C LYS A 149 -14.58 1.13 -19.36
N ARG A 150 -15.46 1.36 -18.38
CA ARG A 150 -16.74 2.07 -18.59
C ARG A 150 -16.55 3.57 -18.80
N ASN A 151 -15.73 4.20 -17.95
CA ASN A 151 -15.70 5.67 -17.82
C ASN A 151 -14.33 6.29 -18.05
N SER A 152 -13.29 5.52 -18.36
CA SER A 152 -11.88 5.98 -18.40
C SER A 152 -11.47 6.70 -17.11
N ALA A 153 -12.06 6.33 -15.98
CA ALA A 153 -11.88 7.00 -14.70
C ALA A 153 -11.39 6.03 -13.62
N TYR A 154 -10.43 6.47 -12.82
CA TYR A 154 -9.98 5.75 -11.64
C TYR A 154 -10.99 5.90 -10.49
N PRO A 155 -11.04 4.95 -9.53
CA PRO A 155 -11.85 5.11 -8.33
C PRO A 155 -11.40 6.33 -7.51
N GLY A 156 -12.38 7.09 -7.02
CA GLY A 156 -12.19 8.16 -6.06
C GLY A 156 -12.26 7.65 -4.62
N GLU A 157 -12.24 8.58 -3.67
CA GLU A 157 -12.18 8.27 -2.23
C GLU A 157 -13.36 7.43 -1.74
N ASN A 158 -14.57 7.79 -2.16
CA ASN A 158 -15.77 7.06 -1.78
C ASN A 158 -15.79 5.65 -2.36
N ASP A 159 -15.35 5.45 -3.61
CA ASP A 159 -15.33 4.11 -4.23
C ASP A 159 -14.44 3.13 -3.46
N ILE A 160 -13.26 3.59 -3.00
CA ILE A 160 -12.34 2.74 -2.23
C ILE A 160 -12.90 2.45 -0.84
N VAL A 161 -13.48 3.46 -0.18
CA VAL A 161 -14.11 3.27 1.14
C VAL A 161 -15.35 2.39 1.05
N ASP A 162 -16.14 2.50 -0.01
CA ASP A 162 -17.28 1.61 -0.26
C ASP A 162 -16.81 0.16 -0.43
N CYS A 163 -15.78 -0.07 -1.25
CA CYS A 163 -15.17 -1.40 -1.41
C CYS A 163 -14.69 -1.98 -0.06
N LEU A 164 -14.14 -1.14 0.81
CA LEU A 164 -13.71 -1.53 2.16
C LEU A 164 -14.87 -1.81 3.10
N ILE A 165 -15.92 -1.00 3.06
CA ILE A 165 -17.13 -1.18 3.88
C ILE A 165 -17.83 -2.49 3.49
N ASP A 166 -17.97 -2.74 2.19
CA ASP A 166 -18.57 -3.97 1.65
C ASP A 166 -17.85 -5.23 2.17
N TYR A 167 -16.53 -5.15 2.36
CA TYR A 167 -15.72 -6.28 2.83
C TYR A 167 -15.55 -6.36 4.34
N ALA A 168 -15.22 -5.26 5.02
CA ALA A 168 -14.85 -5.26 6.45
C ALA A 168 -16.05 -5.55 7.37
N GLY A 169 -17.28 -5.24 6.94
CA GLY A 169 -18.46 -5.31 7.81
C GLY A 169 -18.21 -4.58 9.14
N ASN A 170 -18.59 -5.21 10.26
CA ASN A 170 -18.37 -4.72 11.63
C ASN A 170 -17.07 -5.27 12.30
N SER A 171 -16.26 -6.08 11.61
CA SER A 171 -15.10 -6.75 12.23
C SER A 171 -13.83 -5.91 12.12
N THR A 172 -13.31 -5.49 13.26
CA THR A 172 -12.12 -4.63 13.38
C THR A 172 -10.79 -5.41 13.46
N LYS A 173 -10.84 -6.75 13.46
CA LYS A 173 -9.66 -7.60 13.77
C LYS A 173 -8.89 -8.06 12.54
N GLU A 174 -9.52 -8.17 11.38
CA GLU A 174 -8.84 -8.49 10.13
C GLU A 174 -8.49 -7.20 9.39
N LEU A 175 -7.49 -6.51 9.90
CA LEU A 175 -7.01 -5.25 9.33
C LEU A 175 -6.36 -5.50 7.96
N LEU A 176 -7.18 -5.27 6.93
CA LEU A 176 -6.94 -5.29 5.50
C LEU A 176 -5.65 -4.54 5.12
N GLN A 177 -4.58 -5.28 4.83
CA GLN A 177 -3.39 -4.71 4.19
C GLN A 177 -3.44 -4.99 2.67
N PHE A 178 -3.65 -3.94 1.87
CA PHE A 178 -3.53 -3.98 0.40
C PHE A 178 -2.09 -4.23 -0.11
N SER A 179 -1.24 -4.90 0.66
CA SER A 179 0.20 -5.04 0.41
C SER A 179 0.51 -5.72 -0.91
N HIS A 180 -0.34 -6.64 -1.37
CA HIS A 180 -0.08 -7.48 -2.55
C HIS A 180 -0.56 -6.88 -3.87
N LEU A 181 -1.43 -5.86 -3.80
CA LEU A 181 -2.06 -5.24 -4.97
C LEU A 181 -1.15 -4.22 -5.69
N PHE A 182 -0.17 -3.67 -4.98
CA PHE A 182 0.67 -2.57 -5.46
C PHE A 182 2.14 -2.89 -5.27
N ALA A 183 2.99 -2.22 -6.05
CA ALA A 183 4.43 -2.34 -5.91
C ALA A 183 4.86 -2.00 -4.48
N HIS A 184 5.55 -2.93 -3.82
CA HIS A 184 6.04 -2.74 -2.45
C HIS A 184 6.97 -1.53 -2.38
N CYS A 185 6.87 -0.73 -1.32
CA CYS A 185 7.78 0.38 -1.10
C CYS A 185 9.02 -0.09 -0.30
N PRO A 186 10.23 -0.14 -0.89
CA PRO A 186 11.43 -0.62 -0.20
C PRO A 186 11.98 0.37 0.85
N GLY A 187 11.25 1.46 1.11
CA GLY A 187 11.66 2.59 1.92
C GLY A 187 12.03 3.82 1.08
N ARG A 188 12.04 4.98 1.73
CA ARG A 188 12.49 6.22 1.09
C ARG A 188 13.99 6.18 0.89
N THR A 189 14.42 6.59 -0.29
CA THR A 189 15.82 6.73 -0.62
C THR A 189 16.22 8.20 -0.65
N THR A 190 17.27 8.54 0.09
CA THR A 190 17.89 9.87 0.15
C THR A 190 19.33 9.84 -0.33
N PHE A 191 19.90 11.02 -0.60
CA PHE A 191 21.29 11.18 -1.01
C PHE A 191 22.25 11.25 0.17
N LYS A 192 23.43 10.64 0.03
CA LYS A 192 24.65 11.02 0.76
C LYS A 192 25.78 11.30 -0.23
N TYR A 193 26.55 12.36 0.05
CA TYR A 193 27.74 12.73 -0.71
C TYR A 193 28.88 11.71 -0.51
N GLY A 194 29.57 11.35 -1.60
CA GLY A 194 30.80 10.54 -1.62
C GLY A 194 31.80 11.06 -2.68
N ARG A 195 33.02 10.50 -2.75
CA ARG A 195 34.13 10.95 -3.64
C ARG A 195 34.05 10.39 -5.07
N PRO A 196 34.06 11.19 -6.15
CA PRO A 196 33.78 10.74 -7.51
C PRO A 196 34.61 9.56 -8.01
N GLN A 197 33.94 8.66 -8.73
CA GLN A 197 34.45 7.47 -9.39
C GLN A 197 33.85 7.38 -10.80
N ASP A 198 34.68 7.16 -11.80
CA ASP A 198 34.19 6.83 -13.14
C ASP A 198 33.70 5.38 -13.14
N ILE A 199 32.43 5.17 -13.47
CA ILE A 199 31.81 3.85 -13.50
C ILE A 199 31.12 3.68 -14.85
N GLU A 200 31.48 2.60 -15.54
CA GLU A 200 30.75 2.14 -16.71
C GLU A 200 29.51 1.36 -16.27
N HIS A 201 28.33 1.88 -16.62
CA HIS A 201 27.09 1.14 -16.47
C HIS A 201 26.78 0.36 -17.74
N VAL A 202 26.64 -0.96 -17.60
CA VAL A 202 26.15 -1.84 -18.66
C VAL A 202 24.66 -2.05 -18.46
N PHE A 203 23.88 -1.81 -19.51
CA PHE A 203 22.44 -2.04 -19.53
C PHE A 203 22.07 -3.05 -20.61
N ALA A 204 21.15 -3.95 -20.30
CA ALA A 204 20.44 -4.76 -21.28
C ALA A 204 19.10 -4.11 -21.62
N ILE A 205 18.81 -3.94 -22.90
CA ILE A 205 17.49 -3.53 -23.37
C ILE A 205 16.78 -4.77 -23.90
N ILE A 206 15.67 -5.14 -23.27
CA ILE A 206 14.87 -6.32 -23.62
C ILE A 206 13.45 -5.84 -23.92
N GLY A 207 13.04 -5.93 -25.19
CA GLY A 207 11.81 -5.27 -25.66
C GLY A 207 11.91 -3.75 -25.55
N SER A 208 11.03 -3.12 -24.77
CA SER A 208 11.03 -1.67 -24.48
C SER A 208 11.71 -1.30 -23.14
N LYS A 209 12.29 -2.26 -22.43
CA LYS A 209 12.76 -2.10 -21.04
C LYS A 209 14.28 -2.16 -20.93
N THR A 210 14.82 -1.49 -19.92
CA THR A 210 16.25 -1.41 -19.64
C THR A 210 16.57 -2.02 -18.28
N TYR A 211 17.53 -2.94 -18.24
CA TYR A 211 17.97 -3.69 -17.05
C TYR A 211 19.43 -3.36 -16.75
N PRO A 212 19.77 -2.87 -15.55
CA PRO A 212 21.16 -2.65 -15.18
C PRO A 212 21.86 -3.99 -14.93
N ALA A 213 23.10 -4.12 -15.40
CA ALA A 213 23.98 -5.21 -15.00
C ALA A 213 24.41 -5.06 -13.54
N ALA A 214 24.76 -6.19 -12.93
CA ALA A 214 25.41 -6.25 -11.64
C ALA A 214 26.72 -5.46 -11.65
N SER A 215 27.21 -5.11 -10.46
CA SER A 215 28.42 -4.30 -10.30
C SER A 215 29.67 -4.91 -10.93
N ASP A 216 29.72 -6.23 -11.06
CA ASP A 216 30.80 -6.98 -11.71
C ASP A 216 30.59 -7.16 -13.23
N LYS A 217 29.50 -6.62 -13.78
CA LYS A 217 29.08 -6.71 -15.18
C LYS A 217 28.92 -8.15 -15.69
N SER A 218 28.72 -9.11 -14.80
CA SER A 218 28.64 -10.53 -15.19
C SER A 218 27.21 -10.99 -15.50
N TYR A 219 26.21 -10.42 -14.84
CA TYR A 219 24.79 -10.72 -15.06
C TYR A 219 23.88 -9.48 -14.99
N ILE A 220 22.68 -9.57 -15.54
CA ILE A 220 21.56 -8.65 -15.30
C ILE A 220 20.50 -9.35 -14.45
N LEU A 221 19.78 -8.58 -13.63
CA LEU A 221 18.62 -9.07 -12.88
C LEU A 221 17.34 -8.69 -13.61
N ALA A 222 16.61 -9.69 -14.11
CA ALA A 222 15.27 -9.49 -14.65
C ALA A 222 14.26 -10.23 -13.76
N GLY A 223 13.98 -9.65 -12.60
CA GLY A 223 13.16 -10.29 -11.55
C GLY A 223 14.06 -11.01 -10.57
N GLU A 224 13.75 -12.27 -10.25
CA GLU A 224 14.61 -13.15 -9.44
C GLU A 224 15.66 -13.89 -10.27
N GLU A 225 15.52 -13.89 -11.61
CA GLU A 225 16.43 -14.58 -12.51
C GLU A 225 17.64 -13.74 -12.91
N GLN A 226 18.78 -14.41 -13.02
CA GLN A 226 20.07 -13.84 -13.43
C GLN A 226 20.41 -14.27 -14.85
N PHE A 227 20.67 -13.30 -15.72
CA PHE A 227 21.05 -13.56 -17.11
C PHE A 227 22.48 -13.07 -17.37
N PRO A 228 23.37 -13.92 -17.92
CA PRO A 228 24.74 -13.51 -18.24
C PRO A 228 24.82 -12.38 -19.25
N VAL A 229 25.75 -11.44 -19.05
CA VAL A 229 25.97 -10.26 -19.92
C VAL A 229 26.54 -10.60 -21.32
N VAL A 230 26.78 -11.88 -21.59
CA VAL A 230 27.26 -12.39 -22.90
C VAL A 230 26.15 -12.85 -23.82
N GLN A 231 24.89 -12.89 -23.36
CA GLN A 231 23.78 -13.38 -24.15
C GLN A 231 23.19 -12.27 -25.05
N ASN A 232 22.90 -12.60 -26.30
CA ASN A 232 22.24 -11.68 -27.24
C ASN A 232 20.71 -11.85 -27.25
N ALA A 233 20.19 -12.82 -26.52
CA ALA A 233 18.78 -13.07 -26.29
C ALA A 233 18.61 -13.86 -24.99
N ILE A 234 17.55 -13.60 -24.25
CA ILE A 234 17.09 -14.48 -23.17
C ILE A 234 15.99 -15.39 -23.69
N ILE A 235 16.00 -16.65 -23.27
CA ILE A 235 14.89 -17.57 -23.49
C ILE A 235 14.14 -17.64 -22.17
N PHE A 236 12.88 -17.22 -22.19
CA PHE A 236 12.01 -17.29 -21.04
C PHE A 236 10.68 -17.92 -21.48
N ASP A 237 10.28 -18.99 -20.82
CA ASP A 237 9.03 -19.72 -21.11
C ASP A 237 8.92 -20.13 -22.60
N GLY A 238 10.02 -20.68 -23.14
CA GLY A 238 10.13 -21.07 -24.55
C GLY A 238 10.15 -19.92 -25.57
N LYS A 239 9.94 -18.66 -25.14
CA LYS A 239 9.96 -17.47 -26.00
C LYS A 239 11.32 -16.77 -25.95
N ARG A 240 11.83 -16.40 -27.13
CA ARG A 240 13.13 -15.73 -27.30
C ARG A 240 12.96 -14.21 -27.31
N TYR A 241 13.59 -13.51 -26.37
CA TYR A 241 13.60 -12.05 -26.29
C TYR A 241 15.00 -11.53 -26.62
N PRO A 242 15.20 -10.75 -27.70
CA PRO A 242 16.50 -10.21 -28.06
C PRO A 242 16.95 -9.15 -27.04
N ILE A 243 18.25 -9.16 -26.73
CA ILE A 243 18.90 -8.16 -25.86
C ILE A 243 19.69 -7.19 -26.72
N LYS A 244 19.49 -5.88 -26.51
CA LYS A 244 20.41 -4.85 -27.01
C LYS A 244 21.23 -4.30 -25.85
N TRP A 245 22.54 -4.40 -25.94
CA TRP A 245 23.43 -3.88 -24.91
C TRP A 245 23.67 -2.38 -25.12
N GLN A 246 23.64 -1.62 -24.03
CA GLN A 246 24.01 -0.22 -24.01
C GLN A 246 25.01 0.02 -22.87
N ILE A 247 26.17 0.57 -23.21
CA ILE A 247 27.15 1.03 -22.24
C ILE A 247 26.97 2.54 -22.10
N LYS A 248 26.86 3.02 -20.87
CA LYS A 248 26.95 4.45 -20.57
C LYS A 248 28.14 4.69 -19.66
N GLU A 249 29.07 5.49 -20.15
CA GLU A 249 30.14 6.07 -19.35
C GLU A 249 29.56 7.28 -18.63
N GLU A 250 29.51 7.21 -17.29
CA GLU A 250 29.09 8.33 -16.45
C GLU A 250 30.18 8.55 -15.39
N THR A 251 30.59 9.81 -15.20
CA THR A 251 31.36 10.19 -14.01
C THR A 251 30.40 10.22 -12.84
N ILE A 252 30.48 9.21 -11.96
CA ILE A 252 29.56 9.02 -10.85
C ILE A 252 30.25 9.53 -9.59
N TRP A 253 29.80 10.66 -9.04
CA TRP A 253 29.99 10.85 -7.61
C TRP A 253 29.34 9.64 -6.94
N PRO A 254 30.00 8.84 -6.08
CA PRO A 254 29.43 7.62 -5.53
C PRO A 254 28.28 8.03 -4.61
N TRP A 255 27.14 8.17 -5.24
CA TRP A 255 25.86 8.47 -4.66
C TRP A 255 25.41 7.14 -4.07
N SER A 256 25.62 6.95 -2.78
CA SER A 256 24.95 5.83 -2.12
C SER A 256 23.51 6.25 -1.86
N TYR A 257 22.60 5.57 -2.55
CA TYR A 257 21.19 5.56 -2.22
C TYR A 257 21.04 4.94 -0.83
N ILE A 258 20.94 5.78 0.20
CA ILE A 258 20.74 5.29 1.55
C ILE A 258 19.23 5.26 1.80
N LYS A 259 18.74 4.08 2.17
CA LYS A 259 17.41 3.96 2.76
C LYS A 259 17.43 4.78 4.05
N GLU A 260 16.55 5.78 4.18
CA GLU A 260 16.39 6.45 5.48
C GLU A 260 16.13 5.34 6.51
N ALA A 261 16.97 5.26 7.55
CA ALA A 261 16.67 4.41 8.70
C ALA A 261 15.25 4.76 9.11
N SER A 262 14.38 3.76 9.15
CA SER A 262 12.97 3.92 9.45
C SER A 262 12.86 4.50 10.85
N ASN A 263 12.87 5.83 10.97
CA ASN A 263 12.60 6.53 12.22
C ASN A 263 11.10 6.40 12.49
N GLY A 264 10.73 5.19 12.91
CA GLY A 264 9.57 4.80 13.70
C GLY A 264 8.17 5.16 13.22
N SER A 265 7.91 5.71 12.03
CA SER A 265 6.52 6.15 11.77
C SER A 265 5.99 6.24 10.34
N ARG A 266 6.74 5.93 9.28
CA ARG A 266 6.21 6.08 7.90
C ARG A 266 5.99 4.74 7.24
N ASN A 267 4.91 4.07 7.64
CA ASN A 267 4.42 2.82 7.05
C ASN A 267 3.83 3.09 5.67
N VAL A 268 4.66 3.54 4.72
CA VAL A 268 4.29 3.51 3.30
C VAL A 268 4.44 2.06 2.86
N THR A 269 3.32 1.34 2.77
CA THR A 269 3.31 -0.07 2.37
C THR A 269 3.50 -0.20 0.86
N CYS A 270 2.87 0.69 0.10
CA CYS A 270 2.81 0.66 -1.35
C CYS A 270 3.52 1.89 -1.95
N CYS A 271 4.26 1.72 -3.05
CA CYS A 271 5.03 2.80 -3.65
C CYS A 271 4.12 3.85 -4.31
N GLU A 272 3.97 5.01 -3.66
CA GLU A 272 3.09 6.11 -4.10
C GLU A 272 3.83 7.29 -4.76
N GLY A 273 5.12 7.13 -5.08
CA GLY A 273 5.96 8.23 -5.53
C GLY A 273 5.40 8.94 -6.77
N LYS A 274 5.12 10.24 -6.70
CA LYS A 274 4.77 11.01 -7.90
C LYS A 274 6.02 11.66 -8.46
N LYS A 275 6.40 11.34 -9.70
CA LYS A 275 7.55 11.96 -10.35
C LYS A 275 7.41 13.49 -10.33
N ALA A 276 8.44 14.18 -9.87
CA ALA A 276 8.47 15.63 -9.85
C ALA A 276 8.62 16.18 -11.28
N LEU A 277 8.00 17.33 -11.56
CA LEU A 277 8.13 18.03 -12.84
C LEU A 277 9.44 18.82 -12.94
N VAL A 278 10.16 18.93 -11.82
CA VAL A 278 11.43 19.66 -11.71
C VAL A 278 12.49 18.72 -11.15
N MET A 279 13.75 19.01 -11.44
CA MET A 279 14.87 18.33 -10.82
C MET A 279 14.99 18.71 -9.34
N ASP A 280 15.57 17.81 -8.55
CA ASP A 280 15.98 18.14 -7.19
C ASP A 280 17.03 19.25 -7.23
N LYS A 281 16.87 20.29 -6.41
CA LYS A 281 17.75 21.47 -6.44
C LYS A 281 19.16 21.18 -5.91
N VAL A 282 19.31 20.15 -5.08
CA VAL A 282 20.58 19.82 -4.44
C VAL A 282 21.36 18.85 -5.32
N THR A 283 20.67 17.92 -5.97
CA THR A 283 21.33 16.85 -6.72
C THR A 283 21.15 16.91 -8.22
N GLU A 284 20.33 17.84 -8.71
CA GLU A 284 20.03 18.03 -10.14
C GLU A 284 19.49 16.78 -10.84
N ASN A 285 18.96 15.84 -10.04
CA ASN A 285 18.47 14.55 -10.50
C ASN A 285 16.93 14.50 -10.44
N PRO A 286 16.29 13.65 -11.26
CA PRO A 286 14.88 13.34 -11.12
C PRO A 286 14.57 12.77 -9.73
N PHE A 287 13.39 13.08 -9.23
CA PHE A 287 12.92 12.55 -7.97
C PHE A 287 11.41 12.37 -7.94
N TRP A 288 10.93 11.67 -6.93
CA TRP A 288 9.53 11.40 -6.70
C TRP A 288 9.09 12.00 -5.37
N TRP A 289 7.96 12.70 -5.39
CA TRP A 289 7.24 13.10 -4.21
C TRP A 289 6.55 11.89 -3.59
N CYS A 290 7.06 11.42 -2.46
CA CYS A 290 6.46 10.36 -1.66
C CYS A 290 6.23 10.91 -0.26
N PHE A 291 5.01 10.88 0.28
CA PHE A 291 4.68 11.42 1.60
C PHE A 291 5.23 12.84 1.86
N GLY A 292 5.13 13.69 0.83
CA GLY A 292 5.60 15.09 0.83
C GLY A 292 7.07 15.30 1.21
N ARG A 293 7.93 14.35 0.82
CA ARG A 293 9.39 14.46 0.79
C ARG A 293 9.92 13.86 -0.53
N PRO A 294 11.10 14.27 -0.99
CA PRO A 294 11.77 13.63 -2.11
C PRO A 294 12.09 12.16 -1.83
N CYS A 295 12.07 11.35 -2.87
CA CYS A 295 12.53 9.97 -2.93
C CYS A 295 13.20 9.78 -4.28
N HIS A 296 14.38 9.17 -4.32
CA HIS A 296 15.16 9.10 -5.57
C HIS A 296 15.15 7.72 -6.23
N ARG A 297 14.46 6.75 -5.64
CA ARG A 297 14.30 5.41 -6.20
C ARG A 297 12.90 4.87 -5.92
N ALA A 298 11.91 5.31 -6.70
CA ALA A 298 10.57 4.79 -6.63
C ALA A 298 10.49 3.38 -7.25
N ASN A 299 9.87 2.44 -6.55
CA ASN A 299 9.64 1.08 -7.07
C ASN A 299 8.42 1.06 -7.98
N GLN A 300 8.60 1.52 -9.23
CA GLN A 300 7.52 1.75 -10.20
C GLN A 300 7.79 1.10 -11.57
N THR A 301 8.73 0.16 -11.61
CA THR A 301 9.14 -0.55 -12.82
C THR A 301 8.02 -1.45 -13.34
N ASP A 302 7.88 -1.55 -14.66
CA ASP A 302 6.92 -2.45 -15.30
C ASP A 302 7.35 -3.92 -15.15
N SER A 303 6.41 -4.85 -14.91
CA SER A 303 6.70 -6.29 -14.82
C SER A 303 6.78 -6.93 -16.21
N LEU A 304 7.67 -7.91 -16.42
CA LEU A 304 7.73 -8.69 -17.67
C LEU A 304 6.57 -9.71 -17.75
N PRO A 305 6.17 -10.18 -18.96
CA PRO A 305 5.28 -11.34 -19.14
C PRO A 305 5.64 -12.52 -18.22
N ALA A 306 6.93 -12.81 -18.18
CA ALA A 306 7.60 -13.77 -17.33
C ALA A 306 7.31 -13.67 -15.82
N GLN A 307 7.11 -12.46 -15.32
CA GLN A 307 7.07 -12.11 -13.91
C GLN A 307 5.62 -12.02 -13.40
N TRP A 308 4.73 -12.83 -13.95
CA TRP A 308 3.30 -12.82 -13.61
C TRP A 308 3.05 -12.98 -12.11
N GLN A 309 3.93 -13.72 -11.42
CA GLN A 309 3.92 -13.90 -9.96
C GLN A 309 4.09 -12.59 -9.18
N HIS A 310 4.63 -11.54 -9.80
CA HIS A 310 4.83 -10.23 -9.20
C HIS A 310 3.89 -9.17 -9.77
N TYR A 311 2.91 -9.56 -10.59
CA TYR A 311 1.96 -8.61 -11.15
C TYR A 311 1.20 -7.85 -10.07
N VAL A 312 1.05 -6.56 -10.34
CA VAL A 312 0.32 -5.59 -9.54
C VAL A 312 -0.77 -4.91 -10.37
N LEU A 313 -1.59 -4.06 -9.76
CA LEU A 313 -2.70 -3.37 -10.45
C LEU A 313 -2.27 -2.66 -11.75
N LYS A 314 -1.06 -2.07 -11.77
CA LYS A 314 -0.49 -1.45 -12.97
C LYS A 314 -0.41 -2.44 -14.14
N ASP A 315 0.11 -3.64 -13.88
CA ASP A 315 0.25 -4.68 -14.89
C ASP A 315 -1.13 -5.15 -15.37
N PHE A 316 -2.09 -5.35 -14.45
CA PHE A 316 -3.46 -5.74 -14.79
C PHE A 316 -4.15 -4.74 -15.72
N ILE A 317 -4.01 -3.43 -15.45
CA ILE A 317 -4.55 -2.36 -16.30
C ILE A 317 -3.94 -2.42 -17.71
N GLN A 318 -2.62 -2.57 -17.79
CA GLN A 318 -1.89 -2.60 -19.06
C GLN A 318 -2.23 -3.86 -19.88
N ILE A 319 -2.26 -5.03 -19.24
CA ILE A 319 -2.57 -6.31 -19.89
C ILE A 319 -4.02 -6.35 -20.38
N ALA A 320 -4.96 -5.76 -19.63
CA ALA A 320 -6.36 -5.61 -20.06
C ALA A 320 -6.55 -4.60 -21.22
N GLY A 321 -5.47 -3.99 -21.72
CA GLY A 321 -5.52 -3.01 -22.81
C GLY A 321 -6.20 -1.70 -22.42
N LEU A 322 -6.24 -1.38 -21.12
CA LEU A 322 -6.86 -0.16 -20.61
C LEU A 322 -5.87 1.00 -20.59
N ARG A 323 -6.38 2.23 -20.76
CA ARG A 323 -5.57 3.44 -20.68
C ARG A 323 -4.99 3.61 -19.27
N PHE A 324 -3.66 3.66 -19.19
CA PHE A 324 -2.94 3.91 -17.95
C PHE A 324 -2.58 5.39 -17.83
N GLU A 325 -2.96 6.02 -16.72
CA GLU A 325 -2.55 7.37 -16.36
C GLU A 325 -1.83 7.38 -15.01
N GLU A 326 -0.58 7.84 -15.00
CA GLU A 326 0.25 7.82 -13.79
C GLU A 326 -0.33 8.63 -12.63
N GLU A 327 -0.82 9.85 -12.90
CA GLU A 327 -1.25 10.75 -11.83
C GLU A 327 -2.47 10.21 -11.06
N PRO A 328 -3.56 9.81 -11.72
CA PRO A 328 -4.70 9.19 -11.05
C PRO A 328 -4.34 7.85 -10.39
N TYR A 329 -3.48 7.04 -11.01
CA TYR A 329 -3.03 5.75 -10.44
C TYR A 329 -2.29 5.94 -9.12
N TYR A 330 -1.25 6.78 -9.07
CA TYR A 330 -0.51 7.04 -7.83
C TYR A 330 -1.33 7.84 -6.80
N ARG A 331 -2.41 8.51 -7.25
CA ARG A 331 -3.42 9.10 -6.35
C ARG A 331 -4.21 8.03 -5.61
N VAL A 332 -4.65 6.97 -6.29
CA VAL A 332 -5.30 5.79 -5.69
C VAL A 332 -4.37 5.10 -4.69
N ILE A 333 -3.10 4.87 -5.05
CA ILE A 333 -2.14 4.26 -4.12
C ILE A 333 -1.94 5.10 -2.86
N GLY A 334 -1.80 6.42 -3.02
CA GLY A 334 -1.63 7.30 -1.87
C GLY A 334 -2.86 7.37 -0.96
N LEU A 335 -4.06 7.20 -1.52
CA LEU A 335 -5.29 7.05 -0.75
C LEU A 335 -5.29 5.74 0.05
N ILE A 336 -4.86 4.63 -0.56
CA ILE A 336 -4.78 3.33 0.09
C ILE A 336 -3.76 3.31 1.23
N ASN A 337 -2.55 3.85 1.01
CA ASN A 337 -1.57 4.03 2.08
C ASN A 337 -2.15 4.85 3.24
N ARG A 338 -2.91 5.90 2.93
CA ARG A 338 -3.55 6.75 3.95
C ARG A 338 -4.64 6.01 4.71
N ILE A 339 -5.46 5.22 4.03
CA ILE A 339 -6.48 4.41 4.68
C ILE A 339 -5.82 3.40 5.62
N ASN A 340 -4.82 2.64 5.15
CA ASN A 340 -4.07 1.68 5.95
C ASN A 340 -3.51 2.30 7.25
N GLU A 341 -2.99 3.52 7.15
CA GLU A 341 -2.51 4.29 8.31
C GLU A 341 -3.64 4.66 9.29
N LEU A 342 -4.83 4.96 8.78
CA LEU A 342 -5.97 5.43 9.55
C LEU A 342 -6.91 4.33 10.02
N LEU A 343 -6.78 3.08 9.57
CA LEU A 343 -7.75 1.99 9.80
C LEU A 343 -8.19 1.87 11.27
N THR A 344 -7.24 1.94 12.21
CA THR A 344 -7.53 1.84 13.67
C THR A 344 -8.36 3.00 14.24
N LYS A 345 -8.47 4.10 13.49
CA LYS A 345 -9.23 5.31 13.84
C LYS A 345 -10.40 5.57 12.89
N LEU A 346 -10.57 4.79 11.82
CA LEU A 346 -11.62 4.98 10.81
C LEU A 346 -13.00 4.52 11.25
N TYR A 347 -13.17 4.00 12.46
CA TYR A 347 -14.48 3.61 12.99
C TYR A 347 -15.07 4.69 13.86
N CYS A 348 -16.37 4.93 13.72
CA CYS A 348 -17.13 5.82 14.59
C CYS A 348 -17.03 5.34 16.05
N THR A 349 -16.72 6.26 16.96
CA THR A 349 -16.59 5.94 18.40
C THR A 349 -17.93 5.68 19.09
N GLU A 350 -19.05 6.00 18.43
CA GLU A 350 -20.39 5.84 18.98
C GLU A 350 -21.09 4.60 18.41
N CYS A 351 -21.27 4.53 17.09
CA CYS A 351 -22.01 3.42 16.45
C CYS A 351 -21.10 2.28 15.96
N GLY A 352 -19.77 2.42 16.04
CA GLY A 352 -18.83 1.40 15.59
C GLY A 352 -18.70 1.26 14.06
N THR A 353 -19.53 1.95 13.27
CA THR A 353 -19.49 1.89 11.79
C THR A 353 -18.30 2.67 11.21
N MET A 354 -17.74 2.19 10.10
CA MET A 354 -16.67 2.89 9.39
C MET A 354 -17.12 4.28 8.91
N LEU A 355 -16.26 5.27 9.11
CA LEU A 355 -16.47 6.66 8.72
C LEU A 355 -16.23 6.82 7.21
N ARG A 356 -17.02 7.70 6.59
CA ARG A 356 -16.84 8.04 5.17
C ARG A 356 -16.04 9.33 5.00
N PRO A 357 -15.24 9.47 3.93
CA PRO A 357 -14.61 10.72 3.58
C PRO A 357 -15.66 11.84 3.46
N SER A 358 -15.41 12.97 4.11
CA SER A 358 -16.19 14.18 3.90
C SER A 358 -15.61 14.99 2.74
N VAL A 359 -16.25 16.11 2.38
CA VAL A 359 -15.84 16.99 1.26
C VAL A 359 -14.33 17.19 1.27
N THR A 360 -13.70 16.81 0.16
CA THR A 360 -12.25 16.87 -0.01
C THR A 360 -11.78 18.30 0.14
N SER A 361 -10.78 18.51 0.99
CA SER A 361 -9.96 19.71 0.85
C SER A 361 -8.99 19.44 -0.29
N GLU A 362 -9.04 20.24 -1.35
CA GLU A 362 -8.03 20.21 -2.39
C GLU A 362 -6.63 20.32 -1.74
N PHE A 363 -5.86 19.22 -1.83
CA PHE A 363 -4.42 19.15 -1.56
C PHE A 363 -3.92 19.35 -0.12
N ASN A 364 -4.49 18.63 0.86
CA ASN A 364 -3.77 18.41 2.12
C ASN A 364 -2.60 17.43 1.93
N PHE A 365 -1.53 17.60 2.73
CA PHE A 365 -0.36 16.71 2.80
C PHE A 365 -0.74 15.22 2.93
N TYR A 366 -1.91 14.98 3.52
CA TYR A 366 -2.63 13.71 3.51
C TYR A 366 -3.92 13.89 2.71
N ARG A 367 -4.11 13.06 1.69
CA ARG A 367 -5.19 13.17 0.71
C ARG A 367 -6.57 13.18 1.38
N VAL A 368 -6.77 12.33 2.39
CA VAL A 368 -8.01 12.26 3.19
C VAL A 368 -7.70 12.55 4.66
N THR A 369 -8.32 13.62 5.17
CA THR A 369 -8.17 14.07 6.57
C THR A 369 -9.48 14.36 7.26
N LYS A 370 -10.59 14.44 6.50
CA LYS A 370 -11.91 14.77 7.02
C LYS A 370 -12.85 13.61 6.75
N PHE A 371 -13.56 13.21 7.78
CA PHE A 371 -14.47 12.08 7.76
C PHE A 371 -15.78 12.46 8.45
N ASN A 372 -16.86 11.74 8.19
CA ASN A 372 -18.10 11.85 8.95
C ASN A 372 -18.77 10.47 9.10
N CYS A 373 -19.60 10.36 10.13
CA CYS A 373 -20.52 9.24 10.25
C CYS A 373 -21.74 9.49 9.37
N THR A 374 -22.23 8.44 8.69
CA THR A 374 -23.42 8.48 7.85
C THR A 374 -24.62 7.72 8.42
N VAL A 375 -24.46 7.04 9.55
CA VAL A 375 -25.54 6.32 10.24
C VAL A 375 -26.57 7.32 10.76
N ASN A 376 -27.85 7.06 10.50
CA ASN A 376 -28.93 8.01 10.74
C ASN A 376 -29.13 8.32 12.22
N GLU A 377 -28.99 7.31 13.07
CA GLU A 377 -29.25 7.30 14.50
C GLU A 377 -28.05 7.75 15.34
N CYS A 378 -26.89 7.99 14.71
CA CYS A 378 -25.65 8.33 15.40
C CYS A 378 -25.58 9.85 15.67
N SER A 379 -25.25 10.25 16.90
CA SER A 379 -25.06 11.65 17.29
C SER A 379 -23.89 12.34 16.56
N LEU A 380 -22.91 11.55 16.10
CA LEU A 380 -21.79 12.01 15.27
C LEU A 380 -22.13 12.13 13.77
N ARG A 381 -23.37 11.85 13.36
CA ARG A 381 -23.80 11.97 11.96
C ARG A 381 -23.51 13.36 11.41
N GLY A 382 -22.90 13.42 10.23
CA GLY A 382 -22.62 14.67 9.51
C GLY A 382 -21.56 15.57 10.17
N ARG A 383 -21.12 15.27 11.40
CA ARG A 383 -20.04 16.03 12.06
C ARG A 383 -18.70 15.71 11.40
N VAL A 384 -17.93 16.76 11.11
CA VAL A 384 -16.61 16.62 10.49
C VAL A 384 -15.60 16.17 11.55
N ILE A 385 -15.13 14.94 11.40
CA ILE A 385 -14.04 14.33 12.17
C ILE A 385 -12.74 14.53 11.41
N TYR A 386 -11.77 15.16 12.05
CA TYR A 386 -10.42 15.34 11.51
C TYR A 386 -9.50 14.24 12.02
N LEU A 387 -8.94 13.48 11.08
CA LEU A 387 -7.87 12.51 11.31
C LEU A 387 -6.64 12.98 10.53
N ASN A 388 -5.64 13.53 11.23
CA ASN A 388 -4.45 14.11 10.61
C ASN A 388 -3.19 13.69 11.35
N ARG A 389 -2.06 13.54 10.67
CA ARG A 389 -0.82 13.24 11.36
C ARG A 389 -0.32 14.45 12.15
N CYS A 390 0.32 14.19 13.29
CA CYS A 390 1.06 15.19 14.03
C CYS A 390 2.11 15.88 13.16
N LEU A 391 2.18 17.21 13.25
CA LEU A 391 3.20 18.02 12.55
C LEU A 391 4.62 17.82 13.11
N ASN A 392 4.74 17.25 14.31
CA ASN A 392 6.01 16.80 14.85
C ASN A 392 6.46 15.55 14.09
N GLY A 393 7.46 15.71 13.21
CA GLY A 393 7.99 14.65 12.36
C GLY A 393 8.59 13.45 13.10
N ASN A 394 8.87 13.58 14.40
CA ASN A 394 9.36 12.51 15.26
C ASN A 394 8.23 11.77 16.01
N CYS A 395 7.05 12.38 16.14
CA CYS A 395 5.93 11.80 16.88
C CYS A 395 5.22 10.73 16.07
N GLY A 396 4.97 11.00 14.78
CA GLY A 396 4.33 10.04 13.88
C GLY A 396 2.85 9.75 14.13
N SER A 397 2.29 10.09 15.30
CA SER A 397 0.93 9.77 15.73
C SER A 397 -0.15 10.45 14.88
N ILE A 398 -1.31 9.80 14.79
CA ILE A 398 -2.53 10.35 14.21
C ILE A 398 -3.29 11.13 15.27
N ILE A 399 -3.47 12.43 15.03
CA ILE A 399 -4.37 13.29 15.77
C ILE A 399 -5.80 12.98 15.35
N ASP A 400 -6.64 12.72 16.36
CA ASP A 400 -8.06 12.45 16.22
C ASP A 400 -8.88 13.52 16.93
N SER A 401 -9.63 14.30 16.15
CA SER A 401 -10.44 15.42 16.65
C SER A 401 -11.53 15.04 17.67
N ARG A 402 -11.87 13.76 17.79
CA ARG A 402 -12.88 13.29 18.76
C ARG A 402 -12.35 13.31 20.20
N ILE A 403 -11.05 13.18 20.35
CA ILE A 403 -10.36 13.13 21.65
C ILE A 403 -9.39 14.29 21.85
N SER A 404 -9.12 15.06 20.79
CA SER A 404 -8.20 16.18 20.78
C SER A 404 -8.95 17.50 20.70
N ALA A 405 -8.59 18.42 21.59
CA ALA A 405 -9.04 19.79 21.58
C ALA A 405 -8.30 20.60 20.51
N ARG A 406 -9.01 21.56 19.92
CA ARG A 406 -8.40 22.55 19.03
C ARG A 406 -7.61 23.53 19.86
N CYS A 407 -6.37 23.76 19.44
CA CYS A 407 -5.53 24.78 20.01
C CYS A 407 -6.25 26.12 19.92
N ASN A 408 -6.57 26.71 21.07
CA ASN A 408 -7.06 28.07 21.14
C ASN A 408 -5.86 29.00 21.27
N TYR A 409 -5.79 30.04 20.45
CA TYR A 409 -4.74 31.06 20.53
C TYR A 409 -5.12 32.18 21.52
N ASP A 410 -6.36 32.19 22.01
CA ASP A 410 -6.87 33.35 22.75
C ASP A 410 -6.46 33.39 24.22
N ASP A 411 -5.30 34.01 24.44
CA ASP A 411 -5.17 35.09 25.43
C ASP A 411 -5.49 36.48 24.78
N LEU A 412 -5.80 36.55 23.46
CA LEU A 412 -5.88 37.79 22.65
C LEU A 412 -7.22 38.06 21.91
N GLY A 413 -8.26 37.25 22.10
CA GLY A 413 -9.63 37.54 21.61
C GLY A 413 -9.86 37.48 20.09
N HIS A 414 -9.08 36.72 19.32
CA HIS A 414 -9.36 36.39 17.93
C HIS A 414 -10.45 35.31 17.80
N LEU A 415 -11.69 35.72 18.07
CA LEU A 415 -12.94 34.94 18.09
C LEU A 415 -13.29 34.13 16.82
N ASN A 416 -12.53 34.22 15.73
CA ASN A 416 -12.87 33.61 14.44
C ASN A 416 -11.83 32.62 13.89
N TRP A 417 -10.80 32.25 14.65
CA TRP A 417 -9.81 31.26 14.19
C TRP A 417 -9.91 29.93 14.92
N SER A 418 -10.25 28.88 14.17
CA SER A 418 -10.16 27.50 14.65
C SER A 418 -8.72 26.99 14.50
N GLY A 419 -7.94 27.05 15.58
CA GLY A 419 -6.56 26.56 15.57
C GLY A 419 -6.44 25.05 15.34
N MET A 420 -5.20 24.61 15.11
CA MET A 420 -4.89 23.19 14.84
C MET A 420 -5.19 22.31 16.06
N TYR A 421 -5.57 21.06 15.84
CA TYR A 421 -5.72 20.08 16.92
C TYR A 421 -4.38 19.77 17.60
N ILE A 422 -4.42 19.60 18.92
CA ILE A 422 -3.24 19.29 19.74
C ILE A 422 -2.99 17.78 19.73
N CYS A 423 -1.78 17.36 19.37
CA CYS A 423 -1.41 15.94 19.40
C CYS A 423 -1.55 15.37 20.82
N ASP A 424 -2.30 14.29 20.94
CA ASP A 424 -2.53 13.56 22.19
C ASP A 424 -1.28 12.86 22.72
N ASN A 425 -0.37 12.48 21.82
CA ASN A 425 0.88 11.82 22.18
C ASN A 425 2.00 12.79 22.59
N CYS A 426 2.23 13.86 21.82
CA CYS A 426 3.39 14.75 22.05
C CYS A 426 3.05 16.21 22.34
N GLY A 427 1.76 16.58 22.44
CA GLY A 427 1.32 17.96 22.66
C GLY A 427 1.61 18.94 21.52
N GLY A 428 2.09 18.45 20.37
CA GLY A 428 2.43 19.29 19.22
C GLY A 428 1.17 19.81 18.50
N CYS A 429 1.12 21.12 18.24
CA CYS A 429 0.07 21.76 17.43
C CYS A 429 0.68 22.68 16.37
N CYS A 430 0.93 23.96 16.67
CA CYS A 430 1.46 24.97 15.76
C CYS A 430 2.93 25.35 16.06
N SER A 431 3.77 25.40 15.02
CA SER A 431 5.20 25.77 15.08
C SER A 431 5.58 26.56 13.83
N LYS A 432 6.29 27.68 13.98
CA LYS A 432 6.77 28.52 12.88
C LYS A 432 7.55 27.72 11.84
N ASN A 433 8.52 26.92 12.29
CA ASN A 433 9.35 26.11 11.40
C ASN A 433 8.52 25.09 10.60
N LYS A 434 7.48 24.51 11.21
CA LYS A 434 6.60 23.55 10.52
C LYS A 434 5.66 24.22 9.54
N LEU A 435 5.14 25.40 9.87
CA LEU A 435 4.35 26.22 8.95
C LEU A 435 5.18 26.64 7.74
N GLN A 436 6.42 27.10 7.98
CA GLN A 436 7.34 27.50 6.91
C GLN A 436 7.66 26.32 5.98
N GLN A 437 7.96 25.14 6.55
CA GLN A 437 8.18 23.92 5.76
C GLN A 437 6.98 23.55 4.86
N GLN A 438 5.75 23.85 5.28
CA GLN A 438 4.58 23.63 4.43
C GLN A 438 4.46 24.66 3.31
N ILE A 439 4.71 25.94 3.63
CA ILE A 439 4.74 27.03 2.64
C ILE A 439 5.77 26.73 1.54
N ASP A 440 6.97 26.30 1.91
CA ASP A 440 8.05 26.01 0.96
C ASP A 440 7.68 24.83 0.04
N LYS A 441 7.00 23.81 0.56
CA LYS A 441 6.47 22.70 -0.25
C LYS A 441 5.42 23.16 -1.24
N LEU A 442 4.47 23.99 -0.80
CA LEU A 442 3.43 24.54 -1.70
C LEU A 442 4.08 25.36 -2.82
N LYS A 443 5.11 26.17 -2.52
CA LYS A 443 5.88 26.90 -3.53
C LYS A 443 6.55 25.96 -4.53
N GLN A 444 7.11 24.84 -4.08
CA GLN A 444 7.74 23.85 -4.97
C GLN A 444 6.72 23.10 -5.85
N ILE A 445 5.52 22.81 -5.32
CA ILE A 445 4.48 22.09 -6.06
C ILE A 445 3.81 22.98 -7.10
N TYR A 446 3.44 24.21 -6.72
CA TYR A 446 2.62 25.10 -7.57
C TYR A 446 3.41 26.19 -8.28
N GLY A 447 4.68 26.39 -7.94
CA GLY A 447 5.51 27.45 -8.51
C GLY A 447 4.83 28.83 -8.38
N PRO A 448 4.79 29.65 -9.45
CA PRO A 448 4.16 30.98 -9.42
C PRO A 448 2.65 30.97 -9.13
N ALA A 449 1.94 29.86 -9.40
CA ALA A 449 0.51 29.76 -9.19
C ALA A 449 0.13 29.63 -7.69
N VAL A 450 1.10 29.40 -6.81
CA VAL A 450 0.88 29.19 -5.37
C VAL A 450 0.13 30.34 -4.69
N LYS A 451 0.25 31.57 -5.21
CA LYS A 451 -0.42 32.77 -4.68
C LYS A 451 -1.96 32.69 -4.71
N HIS A 452 -2.52 31.85 -5.58
CA HIS A 452 -3.97 31.60 -5.67
C HIS A 452 -4.43 30.44 -4.77
N ASN A 453 -3.50 29.76 -4.10
CA ASN A 453 -3.83 28.65 -3.20
C ASN A 453 -4.28 29.18 -1.82
N ARG A 454 -5.52 28.87 -1.42
CA ARG A 454 -6.10 29.32 -0.15
C ARG A 454 -5.32 28.86 1.09
N GLN A 455 -4.76 27.65 1.05
CA GLN A 455 -3.95 27.11 2.14
C GLN A 455 -2.64 27.89 2.28
N TYR A 456 -1.99 28.24 1.16
CA TYR A 456 -0.80 29.08 1.15
C TYR A 456 -1.05 30.42 1.85
N SER A 457 -2.09 31.15 1.45
CA SER A 457 -2.43 32.45 2.06
C SER A 457 -2.73 32.31 3.55
N SER A 458 -3.40 31.23 3.97
CA SER A 458 -3.69 30.96 5.38
C SER A 458 -2.43 30.69 6.20
N LEU A 459 -1.49 29.90 5.68
CA LEU A 459 -0.24 29.57 6.36
C LEU A 459 0.68 30.80 6.47
N VAL A 460 0.78 31.61 5.41
CA VAL A 460 1.53 32.86 5.41
C VAL A 460 1.01 33.80 6.49
N ARG A 461 -0.31 34.02 6.52
CA ARG A 461 -0.97 34.84 7.54
C ARG A 461 -0.70 34.35 8.97
N GLN A 462 -0.64 33.03 9.19
CA GLN A 462 -0.31 32.47 10.51
C GLN A 462 1.11 32.82 10.97
N ILE A 463 2.08 32.81 10.06
CA ILE A 463 3.45 33.20 10.38
C ILE A 463 3.55 34.70 10.64
N GLU A 464 2.93 35.52 9.80
CA GLU A 464 2.92 36.98 9.93
C GLU A 464 2.29 37.44 11.25
N LEU A 465 1.18 36.83 11.64
CA LEU A 465 0.48 37.11 12.90
C LEU A 465 1.09 36.38 14.12
N LYS A 466 2.22 35.67 13.94
CA LYS A 466 2.91 34.90 15.00
C LYS A 466 2.04 33.86 15.70
N LEU A 467 1.08 33.26 14.99
CA LEU A 467 0.10 32.30 15.54
C LEU A 467 0.69 30.89 15.73
N TYR A 468 1.75 30.75 16.55
CA TYR A 468 2.42 29.48 16.82
C TYR A 468 2.91 29.34 18.27
N HIS A 469 2.54 28.26 18.96
CA HIS A 469 2.86 28.09 20.39
C HIS A 469 4.21 27.43 20.66
N ALA A 470 4.66 26.56 19.75
CA ALA A 470 5.88 25.80 19.98
C ALA A 470 7.06 26.75 20.21
N ASP A 471 7.20 27.80 19.41
CA ASP A 471 8.34 28.72 19.52
C ASP A 471 8.28 29.65 20.75
N HIS A 472 7.18 29.63 21.51
CA HIS A 472 7.02 30.33 22.79
C HIS A 472 7.16 29.42 24.02
N PHE A 473 7.60 28.16 23.85
CA PHE A 473 7.70 27.17 24.93
C PHE A 473 6.37 26.91 25.67
N LYS A 474 5.24 27.21 25.04
CA LYS A 474 3.90 26.96 25.56
C LYS A 474 3.40 25.62 25.03
N SER A 475 2.98 24.73 25.93
CA SER A 475 2.31 23.47 25.60
C SER A 475 1.00 23.39 26.36
N TYR A 476 0.00 22.77 25.75
CA TYR A 476 -1.35 22.69 26.29
C TYR A 476 -1.86 21.26 26.30
N CYS A 477 -2.71 20.94 27.27
CA CYS A 477 -3.35 19.64 27.33
C CYS A 477 -4.30 19.45 26.14
N HIS A 478 -4.19 18.31 25.46
CA HIS A 478 -5.05 17.97 24.34
C HIS A 478 -6.51 17.70 24.76
N LYS A 479 -6.78 17.49 26.05
CA LYS A 479 -8.15 17.24 26.56
C LYS A 479 -8.85 18.51 27.01
N CYS A 480 -8.18 19.30 27.84
CA CYS A 480 -8.81 20.41 28.57
C CYS A 480 -8.24 21.79 28.22
N LEU A 481 -7.26 21.88 27.32
CA LEU A 481 -6.58 23.11 26.94
C LEU A 481 -5.84 23.84 28.07
N THR A 482 -5.76 23.28 29.27
CA THR A 482 -4.96 23.88 30.35
C THR A 482 -3.47 23.89 29.97
N PRO A 483 -2.74 25.00 30.24
CA PRO A 483 -1.29 25.04 30.08
C PRO A 483 -0.61 23.90 30.84
N MET A 484 0.30 23.20 30.17
CA MET A 484 1.06 22.11 30.76
C MET A 484 2.14 22.66 31.71
N LYS A 485 2.34 22.02 32.86
CA LYS A 485 3.43 22.34 33.79
C LYS A 485 4.65 21.47 33.50
N LYS A 486 5.84 22.04 33.68
CA LYS A 486 7.12 21.31 33.56
C LYS A 486 7.41 20.52 34.82
N ASN A 487 7.88 19.28 34.65
CA ASN A 487 8.49 18.49 35.71
C ASN A 487 9.99 18.36 35.41
N TYR A 488 10.81 19.14 36.11
CA TYR A 488 12.26 19.17 35.89
C TYR A 488 12.95 17.85 36.25
N GLN A 489 12.41 17.07 37.19
CA GLN A 489 13.02 15.82 37.63
C GLN A 489 12.84 14.69 36.61
N LYS A 490 11.68 14.64 35.96
CA LYS A 490 11.33 13.57 35.00
C LYS A 490 11.50 13.99 33.53
N SER A 491 11.87 15.24 33.29
CA SER A 491 11.97 15.82 31.94
C SER A 491 10.69 15.61 31.12
N ASP A 492 9.53 15.81 31.75
CA ASP A 492 8.22 15.72 31.11
C ASP A 492 7.37 16.97 31.38
N TYR A 493 6.30 17.11 30.60
CA TYR A 493 5.21 18.04 30.83
C TYR A 493 4.01 17.26 31.37
N TYR A 494 3.31 17.79 32.37
CA TYR A 494 2.08 17.21 32.88
C TYR A 494 0.93 18.23 32.91
N CYS A 495 -0.29 17.75 32.70
CA CYS A 495 -1.47 18.58 32.86
C CYS A 495 -1.87 18.63 34.35
N PRO A 496 -2.03 19.81 34.96
CA PRO A 496 -2.46 19.91 36.36
C PRO A 496 -3.93 19.54 36.57
N THR A 497 -4.73 19.53 35.50
CA THR A 497 -6.19 19.25 35.54
C THR A 497 -6.50 17.81 35.13
N CYS A 498 -5.62 17.16 34.35
CA CYS A 498 -5.84 15.82 33.83
C CYS A 498 -4.71 14.90 34.28
N ASP A 499 -4.95 14.10 35.33
CA ASP A 499 -3.94 13.27 36.00
C ASP A 499 -3.13 12.32 35.09
N LYS A 500 -3.70 11.90 33.96
CA LYS A 500 -3.09 10.93 33.05
C LYS A 500 -2.42 11.55 31.82
N VAL A 501 -2.49 12.87 31.62
CA VAL A 501 -1.92 13.51 30.42
C VAL A 501 -0.51 14.00 30.72
N LYS A 502 0.47 13.37 30.05
CA LYS A 502 1.88 13.75 30.10
C LYS A 502 2.47 13.71 28.71
N TYR A 503 3.40 14.62 28.44
CA TYR A 503 4.20 14.60 27.22
C TYR A 503 5.67 14.52 27.59
N ALA A 504 6.41 13.62 26.95
CA ALA A 504 7.86 13.70 27.00
C ALA A 504 8.33 15.09 26.54
N TYR A 505 9.41 15.60 27.10
CA TYR A 505 9.97 16.88 26.66
C TYR A 505 10.10 16.85 25.13
N PRO A 506 9.51 17.82 24.39
CA PRO A 506 9.51 17.68 22.95
C PRO A 506 10.96 17.76 22.46
N VAL A 507 11.44 16.67 21.88
CA VAL A 507 12.78 16.55 21.28
C VAL A 507 13.02 17.66 20.24
N ALA A 508 11.95 18.22 19.68
CA ALA A 508 12.00 19.39 18.79
C ALA A 508 12.53 20.67 19.48
N TYR A 509 12.35 20.83 20.79
CA TYR A 509 12.93 21.96 21.52
C TYR A 509 14.46 21.85 21.62
N LEU A 510 14.99 20.64 21.79
CA LEU A 510 16.43 20.41 21.91
C LEU A 510 17.19 20.72 20.61
N THR A 511 16.58 20.53 19.43
CA THR A 511 17.26 20.82 18.16
C THR A 511 17.43 22.32 17.90
N VAL A 512 16.51 23.16 18.38
CA VAL A 512 16.65 24.62 18.34
C VAL A 512 17.60 25.09 19.43
N TYR A 513 17.50 24.50 20.63
CA TYR A 513 18.37 24.86 21.76
C TYR A 513 19.86 24.54 21.50
N ASN A 514 20.16 23.41 20.86
CA ASN A 514 21.54 23.02 20.56
C ASN A 514 22.15 23.80 19.38
N LYS A 515 21.35 24.26 18.41
CA LYS A 515 21.86 25.13 17.33
C LYS A 515 22.18 26.53 17.81
N ASN A 516 21.39 27.09 18.74
CA ASN A 516 21.63 28.44 19.26
C ASN A 516 22.74 28.51 20.31
N ARG A 517 23.14 27.39 20.91
CA ARG A 517 24.28 27.35 21.85
C ARG A 517 25.63 27.16 21.14
N ALA A 518 25.64 26.59 19.93
CA ALA A 518 26.85 26.45 19.12
C ALA A 518 27.32 27.77 18.47
N VAL A 519 26.64 28.89 18.71
CA VAL A 519 26.96 30.22 18.16
C VAL A 519 27.31 31.24 19.26
N VAL A 520 27.31 30.85 20.54
CA VAL A 520 27.56 31.79 21.67
C VAL A 520 28.64 31.28 22.63
N VAL A 521 29.65 30.58 22.10
CA VAL A 521 30.87 30.27 22.85
C VAL A 521 32.06 30.50 21.92
N ASP A 522 32.34 31.77 21.61
CA ASP A 522 33.65 32.21 21.09
C ASP A 522 33.86 33.74 21.17
N GLU A 523 33.17 34.41 22.08
CA GLU A 523 33.54 35.76 22.52
C GLU A 523 33.47 35.77 24.05
N GLU A 524 34.64 35.98 24.68
CA GLU A 524 34.93 35.91 26.13
C GLU A 524 35.26 34.51 26.72
N GLN A 525 36.45 34.01 26.37
CA GLN A 525 37.50 33.66 27.35
C GLN A 525 38.87 33.53 26.71
#